data_AF-S9TXK6-F1
#
_entry.id   AF-S9TXK6-F1
#
_cell.length_a   1.000
_cell.length_b   1.000
_cell.length_c   1.000
_cell.angle_alpha   90.00
_cell.angle_beta   90.00
_cell.angle_gamma   90.00
#
_symmetry.space_group_name_H-M   'P 1'
#
loop_
_entity.id
_entity.type
_entity.pdbx_description
1 polymer ?
#
loop_
_entity_poly.entity_id
_entity_poly.type
_entity_poly.pdbx_seq_one_letter_code
_entity_poly.pdbx_strand_id
1 'polypeptide(L)'
;MREFVFHNRPCIIVGAIDNWPAMAKWRDDAYLFDFDKQLPLVEKEVETDKEEEEEEEEEGEEEEEEEEQEEEKPKGKTVLAPKTVTVALTPNGRADAMTYVLYDRDDIVAHHGEDEAEEKKKKRLDRICDGAEAKKNAVSLWETHPLLSPEDAANPNVRQEKIFMYASEVQVTLRELYHLLRSSPVQPPSAAPMYIDMRQYKQSAAAANNVVVAYAQLQNNCLETEYTHLHRDILPNVKAFGESVFGFEKPEASNFWVGIPASVSSFHQDWVENLYCVVRGVKEFILIPPWECVFLPKPTVPAARFGLDKSASGFCRASAAAADARPLHFVFEPFPAKDRTTVPWIDFDITAAMCEADAEAANARYQQKEQHDDAAHETEEGEDDDEAAANGVVMRELMKRVDEAAARKPKLQTPAAPPPDQEERRHRCLHPLVANVRPGETLYLPAMWGHRVGQHADDTDIRARARWRVGQQQQQQQQEKEEAAPPLPLIVAVNYWYDMSFVNPSVVLLNEFGLLL
;
A
#
# COMPACT_ATOMS: atom_id res chain seq x y z
N MET A 1 -17.40 19.20 13.61
CA MET A 1 -16.34 19.37 12.58
C MET A 1 -15.30 20.41 12.91
N ARG A 2 -15.64 21.63 13.37
CA ARG A 2 -14.61 22.62 13.80
C ARG A 2 -13.62 22.02 14.80
N GLU A 3 -14.10 21.27 15.78
CA GLU A 3 -13.26 20.60 16.78
C GLU A 3 -12.35 19.49 16.24
N PHE A 4 -12.62 18.98 15.03
CA PHE A 4 -11.84 17.91 14.42
C PHE A 4 -10.89 18.47 13.36
N VAL A 5 -11.41 19.22 12.40
CA VAL A 5 -10.64 19.81 11.29
C VAL A 5 -9.62 20.83 11.82
N PHE A 6 -10.04 21.77 12.67
CA PHE A 6 -9.14 22.79 13.19
C PHE A 6 -8.01 22.21 14.07
N HIS A 7 -8.29 21.11 14.77
CA HIS A 7 -7.31 20.44 15.62
C HIS A 7 -6.56 19.31 14.90
N ASN A 8 -6.75 19.15 13.59
CA ASN A 8 -6.15 18.08 12.80
C ASN A 8 -6.36 16.69 13.46
N ARG A 9 -7.61 16.40 13.87
CA ARG A 9 -8.00 15.15 14.54
C ARG A 9 -8.86 14.29 13.62
N PRO A 10 -8.49 13.02 13.38
CA PRO A 10 -9.31 12.11 12.61
C PRO A 10 -10.61 11.78 13.35
N CYS A 11 -11.67 11.53 12.61
CA CYS A 11 -12.93 11.08 13.18
C CYS A 11 -13.77 10.26 12.21
N ILE A 12 -14.62 9.40 12.77
CA ILE A 12 -15.61 8.64 12.01
C ILE A 12 -16.93 9.42 12.03
N ILE A 13 -17.44 9.70 10.84
CA ILE A 13 -18.74 10.32 10.59
C ILE A 13 -19.72 9.21 10.26
N VAL A 14 -20.73 9.04 11.11
CA VAL A 14 -21.74 7.99 10.98
C VAL A 14 -22.95 8.52 10.22
N GLY A 15 -23.55 7.68 9.38
CA GLY A 15 -24.77 8.00 8.65
C GLY A 15 -24.57 8.93 7.45
N ALA A 16 -23.30 9.21 7.11
CA ALA A 16 -22.96 10.09 6.01
C ALA A 16 -23.39 9.51 4.65
N ILE A 17 -23.40 8.19 4.49
CA ILE A 17 -23.68 7.54 3.19
C ILE A 17 -24.83 6.53 3.25
N ASP A 18 -25.59 6.48 4.35
CA ASP A 18 -26.68 5.51 4.55
C ASP A 18 -27.73 5.53 3.43
N ASN A 19 -27.96 6.71 2.84
CA ASN A 19 -28.93 6.91 1.76
C ASN A 19 -28.34 6.72 0.36
N TRP A 20 -27.05 6.40 0.22
CA TRP A 20 -26.46 6.11 -1.08
C TRP A 20 -27.05 4.83 -1.66
N PRO A 21 -27.55 4.83 -2.91
CA PRO A 21 -27.97 3.59 -3.57
C PRO A 21 -26.87 2.52 -3.60
N ALA A 22 -25.59 2.93 -3.59
CA ALA A 22 -24.42 2.05 -3.50
C ALA A 22 -24.49 1.07 -2.32
N MET A 23 -25.02 1.49 -1.15
CA MET A 23 -25.13 0.65 0.05
C MET A 23 -25.92 -0.64 -0.18
N ALA A 24 -26.89 -0.60 -1.11
CA ALA A 24 -27.67 -1.77 -1.51
C ALA A 24 -27.10 -2.42 -2.77
N LYS A 25 -26.83 -1.63 -3.81
CA LYS A 25 -26.50 -2.16 -5.15
C LYS A 25 -25.12 -2.81 -5.22
N TRP A 26 -24.12 -2.28 -4.52
CA TRP A 26 -22.74 -2.79 -4.60
C TRP A 26 -22.50 -4.05 -3.75
N ARG A 27 -23.55 -4.53 -3.05
CA ARG A 27 -23.56 -5.88 -2.48
C ARG A 27 -23.84 -6.98 -3.50
N ASP A 28 -24.39 -6.61 -4.65
CA ASP A 28 -24.57 -7.53 -5.77
C ASP A 28 -23.32 -7.53 -6.64
N ASP A 29 -22.52 -8.60 -6.54
CA ASP A 29 -21.32 -8.80 -7.35
C ASP A 29 -21.64 -8.78 -8.85
N ALA A 30 -22.83 -9.26 -9.26
CA ALA A 30 -23.21 -9.28 -10.68
C ALA A 30 -23.41 -7.86 -11.22
N TYR A 31 -24.01 -6.98 -10.41
CA TYR A 31 -24.16 -5.57 -10.73
C TYR A 31 -22.81 -4.83 -10.73
N LEU A 32 -22.04 -4.95 -9.65
CA LEU A 32 -20.81 -4.19 -9.46
C LEU A 32 -19.74 -4.50 -10.53
N PHE A 33 -19.71 -5.75 -11.01
CA PHE A 33 -18.73 -6.20 -12.00
C PHE A 33 -19.31 -6.39 -13.41
N ASP A 34 -20.50 -5.83 -13.68
CA ASP A 34 -21.15 -5.83 -15.00
C ASP A 34 -21.32 -7.24 -15.62
N PHE A 35 -21.70 -8.25 -14.82
CA PHE A 35 -22.00 -9.58 -15.33
C PHE A 35 -23.23 -9.60 -16.23
N ASP A 36 -24.18 -8.69 -15.98
CA ASP A 36 -25.40 -8.51 -16.77
C ASP A 36 -25.20 -7.71 -18.07
N LYS A 37 -23.98 -7.25 -18.36
CA LYS A 37 -23.62 -6.50 -19.58
C LYS A 37 -24.48 -5.23 -19.78
N GLN A 38 -24.73 -4.50 -18.70
CA GLN A 38 -25.51 -3.26 -18.72
C GLN A 38 -24.66 -2.05 -19.15
N LEU A 39 -23.33 -2.15 -19.06
CA LEU A 39 -22.45 -1.06 -19.47
C LEU A 39 -22.26 -1.01 -20.99
N PRO A 40 -22.32 0.19 -21.61
CA PRO A 40 -22.06 0.34 -23.04
C PRO A 40 -20.60 0.07 -23.37
N LEU A 41 -20.35 -0.39 -24.61
CA LEU A 41 -19.00 -0.48 -25.15
C LEU A 41 -18.45 0.92 -25.41
N VAL A 42 -17.14 1.07 -25.29
CA VAL A 42 -16.40 2.32 -25.51
C VAL A 42 -15.57 2.20 -26.78
N GLU A 43 -15.46 3.28 -27.55
CA GLU A 43 -14.57 3.34 -28.70
C GLU A 43 -13.11 3.31 -28.23
N LYS A 44 -12.34 2.38 -28.80
CA LYS A 44 -10.90 2.24 -28.53
C LYS A 44 -10.13 2.33 -29.82
N GLU A 45 -9.11 3.17 -29.85
CA GLU A 45 -8.14 3.23 -30.93
C GLU A 45 -7.27 1.96 -30.89
N VAL A 46 -7.17 1.28 -32.04
CA VAL A 46 -6.26 0.14 -32.17
C VAL A 46 -4.90 0.69 -32.54
N GLU A 47 -3.95 0.63 -31.61
CA GLU A 47 -2.54 0.82 -31.93
C GLU A 47 -2.14 -0.26 -32.93
N THR A 48 -1.81 0.16 -34.16
CA THR A 48 -1.12 -0.71 -35.11
C THR A 48 0.32 -0.77 -34.66
N ASP A 49 0.81 -1.97 -34.32
CA ASP A 49 2.21 -2.24 -34.00
C ASP A 49 3.11 -1.56 -35.05
N LYS A 50 3.68 -0.40 -34.72
CA LYS A 50 4.85 0.10 -35.42
C LYS A 50 6.00 -0.62 -34.75
N GLU A 51 6.64 -1.52 -35.47
CA GLU A 51 7.95 -2.05 -35.09
C GLU A 51 8.84 -0.84 -34.79
N GLU A 52 9.29 -0.74 -33.53
CA GLU A 52 10.29 0.25 -33.12
C GLU A 52 11.60 -0.13 -33.81
N GLU A 53 11.84 0.38 -35.02
CA GLU A 53 13.18 0.45 -35.58
C GLU A 53 13.94 1.52 -34.79
N GLU A 54 14.88 1.08 -33.94
CA GLU A 54 15.87 1.94 -33.28
C GLU A 54 16.73 2.61 -34.36
N GLU A 55 16.40 3.85 -34.76
CA GLU A 55 17.30 4.67 -35.58
C GLU A 55 18.43 5.23 -34.70
N GLU A 56 19.66 4.84 -35.02
CA GLU A 56 20.89 5.39 -34.45
C GLU A 56 21.07 6.84 -34.93
N GLU A 57 21.05 7.81 -34.01
CA GLU A 57 21.39 9.21 -34.31
C GLU A 57 22.91 9.35 -34.53
N GLU A 58 23.34 9.54 -35.79
CA GLU A 58 24.63 10.14 -36.12
C GLU A 58 24.47 11.67 -36.20
N GLU A 59 25.29 12.39 -35.44
CA GLU A 59 25.38 13.85 -35.41
C GLU A 59 25.81 14.41 -36.78
N GLY A 60 25.00 15.31 -37.34
CA GLY A 60 25.34 16.15 -38.47
C GLY A 60 24.57 17.47 -38.41
N GLU A 61 25.29 18.56 -38.10
CA GLU A 61 24.78 19.93 -38.16
C GLU A 61 24.51 20.33 -39.61
N GLU A 62 23.30 20.78 -39.94
CA GLU A 62 23.05 21.79 -40.98
C GLU A 62 21.63 22.38 -40.81
N GLU A 63 21.57 23.72 -40.72
CA GLU A 63 20.35 24.52 -40.59
C GLU A 63 19.69 24.71 -41.98
N GLU A 64 18.47 24.22 -42.18
CA GLU A 64 17.58 24.72 -43.25
C GLU A 64 16.13 24.88 -42.74
N GLU A 65 15.54 26.03 -43.06
CA GLU A 65 14.15 26.42 -42.78
C GLU A 65 13.20 25.68 -43.72
N GLU A 66 12.25 24.88 -43.20
CA GLU A 66 11.16 24.30 -44.00
C GLU A 66 9.77 24.62 -43.42
N GLU A 67 8.88 24.98 -44.35
CA GLU A 67 7.51 25.46 -44.15
C GLU A 67 6.58 24.37 -43.56
N GLU A 68 5.78 24.74 -42.55
CA GLU A 68 4.75 23.88 -41.95
C GLU A 68 3.63 23.55 -42.96
N GLN A 69 3.67 22.34 -43.54
CA GLN A 69 2.48 21.70 -44.12
C GLN A 69 1.88 20.75 -43.08
N GLU A 70 0.66 21.05 -42.62
CA GLU A 70 -0.14 20.14 -41.80
C GLU A 70 -0.52 18.88 -42.61
N GLU A 71 0.30 17.83 -42.52
CA GLU A 71 -0.12 16.49 -42.96
C GLU A 71 -1.10 15.89 -41.93
N GLU A 72 -2.36 15.69 -42.35
CA GLU A 72 -3.35 14.93 -41.57
C GLU A 72 -2.85 13.51 -41.30
N LYS A 73 -2.53 13.20 -40.02
CA LYS A 73 -2.21 11.83 -39.58
C LYS A 73 -3.39 10.88 -39.93
N PRO A 74 -3.12 9.69 -40.49
CA PRO A 74 -4.18 8.72 -40.80
C PRO A 74 -4.87 8.26 -39.51
N LYS A 75 -6.19 8.52 -39.42
CA LYS A 75 -7.04 8.08 -38.29
C LYS A 75 -7.00 6.56 -38.18
N GLY A 76 -6.46 6.05 -37.07
CA GLY A 76 -6.47 4.62 -36.75
C GLY A 76 -7.89 4.05 -36.72
N LYS A 77 -8.03 2.75 -37.01
CA LYS A 77 -9.34 2.07 -36.91
C LYS A 77 -9.79 2.06 -35.45
N THR A 78 -10.96 2.61 -35.17
CA THR A 78 -11.62 2.52 -33.86
C THR A 78 -12.46 1.25 -33.77
N VAL A 79 -12.40 0.56 -32.63
CA VAL A 79 -13.20 -0.65 -32.35
C VAL A 79 -13.95 -0.45 -31.04
N LEU A 80 -15.22 -0.88 -30.98
CA LEU A 80 -15.99 -0.90 -29.74
C LEU A 80 -15.54 -2.04 -28.84
N ALA A 81 -15.08 -1.71 -27.63
CA ALA A 81 -14.60 -2.66 -26.64
C ALA A 81 -15.21 -2.40 -25.26
N PRO A 82 -15.28 -3.41 -24.36
CA PRO A 82 -15.72 -3.18 -22.98
C PRO A 82 -14.79 -2.20 -22.27
N LYS A 83 -15.36 -1.40 -21.36
CA LYS A 83 -14.57 -0.48 -20.51
C LYS A 83 -13.58 -1.30 -19.65
N THR A 84 -12.33 -0.83 -19.60
CA THR A 84 -11.30 -1.39 -18.73
C THR A 84 -11.02 -0.47 -17.56
N VAL A 85 -10.44 -1.06 -16.51
CA VAL A 85 -10.01 -0.40 -15.29
C VAL A 85 -8.59 -0.84 -14.96
N THR A 86 -7.84 0.04 -14.29
CA THR A 86 -6.48 -0.25 -13.83
C THR A 86 -6.53 -1.08 -12.55
N VAL A 87 -5.78 -2.16 -12.53
CA VAL A 87 -5.68 -3.08 -11.40
C VAL A 87 -4.21 -3.31 -11.07
N ALA A 88 -3.87 -3.09 -9.80
CA ALA A 88 -2.56 -3.40 -9.25
C ALA A 88 -2.48 -4.91 -8.91
N LEU A 89 -1.39 -5.54 -9.32
CA LEU A 89 -1.07 -6.93 -9.03
C LEU A 89 0.22 -6.96 -8.21
N THR A 90 0.17 -7.67 -7.09
CA THR A 90 1.33 -7.86 -6.21
C THR A 90 1.40 -9.29 -5.70
N PRO A 91 2.60 -9.80 -5.41
CA PRO A 91 2.75 -11.12 -4.80
C PRO A 91 2.37 -11.18 -3.32
N ASN A 92 2.46 -10.07 -2.59
CA ASN A 92 2.28 -9.99 -1.14
C ASN A 92 1.04 -9.19 -0.71
N GLY A 93 0.27 -8.67 -1.66
CA GLY A 93 -0.89 -7.82 -1.42
C GLY A 93 -0.55 -6.37 -1.07
N ARG A 94 0.72 -5.96 -1.15
CA ARG A 94 1.19 -4.63 -0.78
C ARG A 94 1.79 -3.93 -1.99
N ALA A 95 1.11 -2.89 -2.44
CA ALA A 95 1.67 -1.96 -3.40
C ALA A 95 2.37 -0.81 -2.67
N ASP A 96 3.30 -0.16 -3.37
CA ASP A 96 3.97 1.06 -2.94
C ASP A 96 4.57 0.88 -1.54
N ALA A 97 5.41 -0.14 -1.45
CA ALA A 97 5.85 -0.70 -0.17
C ALA A 97 7.35 -0.93 -0.12
N MET A 98 7.94 -0.65 1.04
CA MET A 98 9.26 -1.16 1.36
C MET A 98 9.24 -2.69 1.36
N THR A 99 10.08 -3.31 0.54
CA THR A 99 10.13 -4.76 0.36
C THR A 99 11.57 -5.25 0.38
N TYR A 100 11.79 -6.33 1.13
CA TYR A 100 13.03 -7.08 1.14
C TYR A 100 12.91 -8.19 0.09
N VAL A 101 13.71 -8.12 -0.96
CA VAL A 101 13.67 -9.06 -2.06
C VAL A 101 14.92 -9.94 -2.09
N LEU A 102 14.71 -11.21 -2.42
CA LEU A 102 15.75 -12.18 -2.71
C LEU A 102 15.60 -12.62 -4.17
N TYR A 103 16.65 -12.47 -4.97
CA TYR A 103 16.64 -12.84 -6.39
C TYR A 103 18.02 -13.30 -6.87
N ASP A 104 18.09 -14.04 -7.97
CA ASP A 104 19.35 -14.53 -8.54
C ASP A 104 19.73 -13.75 -9.80
N ARG A 105 21.00 -13.39 -9.93
CA ARG A 105 21.55 -12.75 -11.14
C ARG A 105 21.45 -13.64 -12.36
N ASP A 106 21.58 -14.96 -12.18
CA ASP A 106 21.53 -15.91 -13.28
C ASP A 106 20.11 -16.00 -13.89
N ASP A 107 19.07 -15.73 -13.09
CA ASP A 107 17.68 -15.70 -13.57
C ASP A 107 17.42 -14.52 -14.51
N ILE A 108 18.09 -13.39 -14.30
CA ILE A 108 18.02 -12.22 -15.18
C ILE A 108 18.56 -12.59 -16.56
N VAL A 109 19.69 -13.30 -16.60
CA VAL A 109 20.32 -13.74 -17.85
C VAL A 109 19.44 -14.77 -18.55
N ALA A 110 18.99 -15.80 -17.82
CA ALA A 110 18.20 -16.88 -18.38
C ALA A 110 16.86 -16.40 -18.96
N HIS A 111 16.20 -15.42 -18.33
CA HIS A 111 14.90 -14.88 -18.76
C HIS A 111 14.97 -14.14 -20.11
N HIS A 112 16.12 -13.57 -20.46
CA HIS A 112 16.30 -12.76 -21.67
C HIS A 112 17.08 -13.46 -22.80
N GLY A 113 17.49 -14.72 -22.59
CA GLY A 113 18.18 -15.53 -23.59
C GLY A 113 19.71 -15.40 -23.54
N GLU A 114 20.39 -16.52 -23.81
CA GLU A 114 21.87 -16.60 -23.84
C GLU A 114 22.47 -16.01 -25.13
N ASP A 115 21.66 -15.80 -26.17
CA ASP A 115 22.09 -15.34 -27.50
C ASP A 115 22.29 -13.82 -27.61
N GLU A 116 22.07 -13.06 -26.53
CA GLU A 116 22.37 -11.63 -26.51
C GLU A 116 23.88 -11.36 -26.46
N ALA A 117 24.35 -10.34 -27.20
CA ALA A 117 25.74 -9.91 -27.15
C ALA A 117 26.18 -9.62 -25.70
N GLU A 118 27.34 -10.15 -25.28
CA GLU A 118 27.84 -10.05 -23.90
C GLU A 118 27.88 -8.60 -23.36
N GLU A 119 28.08 -7.60 -24.23
CA GLU A 119 28.01 -6.19 -23.84
C GLU A 119 26.59 -5.73 -23.48
N LYS A 120 25.56 -6.14 -24.24
CA LYS A 120 24.14 -5.83 -23.94
C LYS A 120 23.70 -6.55 -22.66
N LYS A 121 24.13 -7.79 -22.47
CA LYS A 121 23.91 -8.59 -21.26
C LYS A 121 24.53 -7.93 -20.03
N LYS A 122 25.79 -7.49 -20.12
CA LYS A 122 26.46 -6.76 -19.06
C LYS A 122 25.76 -5.44 -18.73
N LYS A 123 25.44 -4.60 -19.73
CA LYS A 123 24.71 -3.33 -19.53
C LYS A 123 23.36 -3.55 -18.83
N ARG A 124 22.66 -4.66 -19.11
CA ARG A 124 21.40 -5.04 -18.46
C ARG A 124 21.59 -5.49 -17.01
N LEU A 125 22.56 -6.36 -16.77
CA LEU A 125 22.95 -6.76 -15.42
C LEU A 125 23.35 -5.53 -14.60
N ASP A 126 24.12 -4.61 -15.17
CA ASP A 126 24.50 -3.36 -14.51
C ASP A 126 23.25 -2.50 -14.23
N ARG A 127 22.29 -2.42 -15.17
CA ARG A 127 21.01 -1.71 -14.96
C ARG A 127 20.17 -2.28 -13.81
N ILE A 128 20.09 -3.60 -13.67
CA ILE A 128 19.23 -4.27 -12.67
C ILE A 128 19.97 -4.47 -11.34
N CYS A 129 21.28 -4.68 -11.36
CA CYS A 129 22.07 -5.10 -10.21
C CYS A 129 23.06 -4.05 -9.69
N ASP A 130 23.55 -3.14 -10.54
CA ASP A 130 24.54 -2.14 -10.15
C ASP A 130 23.89 -0.80 -9.84
N GLY A 131 23.11 -0.78 -8.76
CA GLY A 131 22.82 0.46 -8.06
C GLY A 131 24.01 0.85 -7.19
N ALA A 132 24.91 1.71 -7.68
CA ALA A 132 25.88 2.40 -6.81
C ALA A 132 25.16 3.23 -5.72
N GLU A 133 23.90 3.62 -5.97
CA GLU A 133 23.00 4.38 -5.10
C GLU A 133 22.53 3.59 -3.87
N ALA A 134 22.32 2.27 -3.99
CA ALA A 134 21.88 1.42 -2.88
C ALA A 134 22.92 1.33 -1.74
N LYS A 135 24.21 1.52 -2.06
CA LYS A 135 25.32 1.25 -1.14
C LYS A 135 25.60 2.35 -0.11
N LYS A 136 25.12 3.58 -0.31
CA LYS A 136 25.51 4.70 0.57
C LYS A 136 24.57 4.93 1.75
N ASN A 137 23.26 4.69 1.58
CA ASN A 137 22.24 5.02 2.59
C ASN A 137 21.44 3.81 3.13
N ALA A 138 21.32 2.70 2.39
CA ALA A 138 20.54 1.52 2.84
C ALA A 138 21.30 0.61 3.84
N VAL A 139 22.62 0.79 3.96
CA VAL A 139 23.53 -0.10 4.72
C VAL A 139 23.37 0.02 6.25
N SER A 140 22.63 1.01 6.77
CA SER A 140 22.53 1.24 8.22
C SER A 140 21.28 0.63 8.89
N LEU A 141 20.33 0.08 8.12
CA LEU A 141 19.01 -0.34 8.63
C LEU A 141 18.61 -1.78 8.22
N TRP A 142 19.58 -2.68 8.00
CA TRP A 142 19.29 -4.01 7.44
C TRP A 142 19.47 -5.13 8.48
N GLU A 143 18.43 -5.97 8.60
CA GLU A 143 18.54 -7.33 9.11
C GLU A 143 18.70 -8.31 7.94
N THR A 144 19.31 -9.47 8.18
CA THR A 144 19.47 -10.51 7.16
C THR A 144 18.10 -11.04 6.76
N HIS A 145 17.87 -11.30 5.46
CA HIS A 145 16.57 -11.78 4.99
C HIS A 145 16.26 -13.13 5.65
N PRO A 146 15.10 -13.32 6.29
CA PRO A 146 14.81 -14.50 7.12
C PRO A 146 14.77 -15.80 6.30
N LEU A 147 14.47 -15.69 5.00
CA LEU A 147 14.50 -16.84 4.07
C LEU A 147 15.88 -17.09 3.44
N LEU A 148 16.90 -16.30 3.76
CA LEU A 148 18.24 -16.49 3.22
C LEU A 148 18.89 -17.72 3.87
N SER A 149 19.18 -18.75 3.07
CA SER A 149 19.90 -19.92 3.58
C SER A 149 21.41 -19.66 3.70
N PRO A 150 22.15 -20.45 4.50
CA PRO A 150 23.62 -20.35 4.54
C PRO A 150 24.29 -20.58 3.18
N GLU A 151 23.68 -21.40 2.33
CA GLU A 151 24.13 -21.66 0.96
C GLU A 151 23.91 -20.43 0.08
N ASP A 152 22.74 -19.79 0.18
CA ASP A 152 22.45 -18.53 -0.52
C ASP A 152 23.41 -17.42 -0.10
N ALA A 153 23.72 -17.32 1.20
CA ALA A 153 24.66 -16.32 1.72
C ALA A 153 26.09 -16.50 1.18
N ALA A 154 26.47 -17.73 0.80
CA ALA A 154 27.76 -18.02 0.17
C ALA A 154 27.75 -17.84 -1.35
N ASN A 155 26.57 -17.73 -1.98
CA ASN A 155 26.43 -17.60 -3.42
C ASN A 155 26.53 -16.12 -3.85
N PRO A 156 27.57 -15.72 -4.61
CA PRO A 156 27.75 -14.33 -5.05
C PRO A 156 26.70 -13.85 -6.06
N ASN A 157 25.97 -14.76 -6.70
CA ASN A 157 24.92 -14.44 -7.67
C ASN A 157 23.58 -14.15 -6.99
N VAL A 158 23.38 -14.61 -5.76
CA VAL A 158 22.17 -14.34 -4.99
C VAL A 158 22.24 -12.92 -4.41
N ARG A 159 21.17 -12.17 -4.61
CA ARG A 159 21.03 -10.78 -4.21
C ARG A 159 19.95 -10.65 -3.17
N GLN A 160 20.31 -10.07 -2.03
CA GLN A 160 19.37 -9.59 -1.03
C GLN A 160 19.37 -8.07 -1.07
N GLU A 161 18.21 -7.47 -1.32
CA GLU A 161 18.09 -6.01 -1.41
C GLU A 161 16.83 -5.51 -0.71
N LYS A 162 16.89 -4.27 -0.22
CA LYS A 162 15.76 -3.52 0.32
C LYS A 162 15.38 -2.45 -0.67
N ILE A 163 14.18 -2.55 -1.24
CA ILE A 163 13.74 -1.78 -2.41
C ILE A 163 12.31 -1.29 -2.16
N PHE A 164 12.00 -0.09 -2.63
CA PHE A 164 10.63 0.36 -2.74
C PHE A 164 9.97 -0.28 -3.97
N MET A 165 8.95 -1.10 -3.76
CA MET A 165 8.31 -1.88 -4.83
C MET A 165 6.94 -1.28 -5.23
N TYR A 166 6.84 -0.84 -6.48
CA TYR A 166 5.59 -0.58 -7.17
C TYR A 166 4.90 -1.89 -7.58
N ALA A 167 3.57 -1.87 -7.60
CA ALA A 167 2.79 -2.97 -8.15
C ALA A 167 2.97 -3.10 -9.68
N SER A 168 2.69 -4.29 -10.22
CA SER A 168 2.44 -4.39 -11.66
C SER A 168 1.03 -3.87 -11.94
N GLU A 169 0.87 -3.03 -12.96
CA GLU A 169 -0.44 -2.53 -13.35
C GLU A 169 -0.93 -3.21 -14.64
N VAL A 170 -2.20 -3.62 -14.63
CA VAL A 170 -2.87 -4.18 -15.81
C VAL A 170 -4.21 -3.50 -16.06
N GLN A 171 -4.59 -3.38 -17.33
CA GLN A 171 -5.88 -2.87 -17.76
C GLN A 171 -6.83 -4.02 -18.09
N VAL A 172 -7.84 -4.23 -17.26
CA VAL A 172 -8.78 -5.36 -17.35
C VAL A 172 -10.22 -4.89 -17.30
N THR A 173 -11.16 -5.68 -17.83
CA THR A 173 -12.59 -5.42 -17.66
C THR A 173 -13.04 -5.65 -16.22
N LEU A 174 -14.21 -5.14 -15.84
CA LEU A 174 -14.76 -5.37 -14.49
C LEU A 174 -14.96 -6.87 -14.18
N ARG A 175 -15.40 -7.67 -15.14
CA ARG A 175 -15.55 -9.12 -14.95
C ARG A 175 -14.19 -9.81 -14.75
N GLU A 176 -13.19 -9.40 -15.50
CA GLU A 176 -11.82 -9.91 -15.33
C GLU A 176 -11.26 -9.52 -13.95
N LEU A 177 -11.48 -8.29 -13.49
CA LEU A 177 -11.16 -7.86 -12.12
C LEU A 177 -11.84 -8.77 -11.08
N TYR A 178 -13.13 -9.09 -11.24
CA TYR A 178 -13.81 -10.03 -10.34
C TYR A 178 -13.10 -11.39 -10.28
N HIS A 179 -12.71 -11.94 -11.44
CA HIS A 179 -12.00 -13.21 -11.50
C HIS A 179 -10.63 -13.15 -10.82
N LEU A 180 -9.90 -12.04 -10.98
CA LEU A 180 -8.61 -11.82 -10.31
C LEU A 180 -8.76 -11.70 -8.78
N LEU A 181 -9.77 -10.96 -8.32
CA LEU A 181 -10.08 -10.87 -6.89
C LEU A 181 -10.51 -12.23 -6.32
N ARG A 182 -11.22 -13.04 -7.10
CA ARG A 182 -11.63 -14.39 -6.72
C ARG A 182 -10.46 -15.39 -6.65
N SER A 183 -9.48 -15.27 -7.53
CA SER A 183 -8.28 -16.13 -7.51
C SER A 183 -7.26 -15.71 -6.48
N SER A 184 -7.33 -14.45 -6.02
CA SER A 184 -6.41 -13.94 -5.00
C SER A 184 -6.60 -14.65 -3.65
N PRO A 185 -5.52 -14.94 -2.90
CA PRO A 185 -5.64 -15.52 -1.57
C PRO A 185 -6.35 -14.55 -0.63
N VAL A 186 -7.22 -15.07 0.24
CA VAL A 186 -8.00 -14.24 1.18
C VAL A 186 -7.12 -13.67 2.30
N GLN A 187 -6.04 -14.35 2.66
CA GLN A 187 -5.07 -13.89 3.66
C GLN A 187 -3.74 -13.54 2.99
N PRO A 188 -2.92 -12.68 3.61
CA PRO A 188 -1.56 -12.45 3.17
C PRO A 188 -0.82 -13.79 3.01
N PRO A 189 -0.03 -13.96 1.93
CA PRO A 189 0.57 -15.26 1.61
C PRO A 189 1.70 -15.69 2.54
N SER A 190 2.27 -14.77 3.32
CA SER A 190 3.34 -15.02 4.29
C SER A 190 3.07 -14.30 5.61
N ALA A 191 3.54 -14.89 6.71
CA ALA A 191 3.56 -14.25 8.02
C ALA A 191 4.47 -13.02 8.08
N ALA A 192 5.42 -12.90 7.15
CA ALA A 192 6.33 -11.77 6.99
C ALA A 192 6.19 -11.18 5.57
N PRO A 193 5.10 -10.44 5.29
CA PRO A 193 4.71 -10.06 3.93
C PRO A 193 5.66 -9.04 3.25
N MET A 194 6.58 -8.44 4.00
CA MET A 194 7.63 -7.57 3.44
C MET A 194 8.80 -8.34 2.83
N TYR A 195 8.91 -9.66 3.07
CA TYR A 195 10.00 -10.49 2.58
C TYR A 195 9.53 -11.37 1.43
N ILE A 196 10.19 -11.25 0.27
CA ILE A 196 9.79 -11.91 -0.97
C ILE A 196 10.99 -12.61 -1.59
N ASP A 197 10.91 -13.93 -1.72
CA ASP A 197 11.81 -14.68 -2.59
C ASP A 197 11.24 -14.67 -4.01
N MET A 198 11.82 -13.85 -4.89
CA MET A 198 11.35 -13.70 -6.27
C MET A 198 11.71 -14.92 -7.13
N ARG A 199 12.69 -15.72 -6.72
CA ARG A 199 13.12 -16.94 -7.44
C ARG A 199 12.01 -17.99 -7.51
N GLN A 200 10.99 -17.89 -6.66
CA GLN A 200 9.84 -18.79 -6.67
C GLN A 200 8.93 -18.63 -7.90
N TYR A 201 9.07 -17.55 -8.67
CA TYR A 201 8.27 -17.29 -9.88
C TYR A 201 8.91 -17.82 -11.17
N LYS A 202 10.03 -18.56 -11.07
CA LYS A 202 10.61 -19.23 -12.24
C LYS A 202 9.59 -20.18 -12.88
N GLN A 203 9.60 -20.27 -14.20
CA GLN A 203 8.66 -21.09 -14.98
C GLN A 203 8.67 -22.59 -14.61
N SER A 204 9.75 -23.09 -13.97
CA SER A 204 9.88 -24.47 -13.48
C SER A 204 9.39 -24.69 -12.04
N ALA A 205 9.11 -23.62 -11.28
CA ALA A 205 8.50 -23.71 -9.97
C ALA A 205 7.01 -24.06 -10.13
N ALA A 206 6.51 -25.02 -9.36
CA ALA A 206 5.13 -25.51 -9.49
C ALA A 206 4.10 -24.37 -9.45
N ALA A 207 3.03 -24.48 -10.25
CA ALA A 207 1.93 -23.50 -10.35
C ALA A 207 1.28 -23.10 -9.00
N ALA A 208 1.54 -23.86 -7.93
CA ALA A 208 1.12 -23.54 -6.56
C ALA A 208 1.80 -22.28 -5.96
N ASN A 209 2.90 -21.80 -6.55
CA ASN A 209 3.67 -20.67 -6.02
C ASN A 209 3.40 -19.33 -6.73
N ASN A 210 2.56 -19.31 -7.77
CA ASN A 210 2.18 -18.08 -8.49
C ASN A 210 1.05 -17.34 -7.77
N VAL A 211 1.36 -16.84 -6.58
CA VAL A 211 0.43 -16.02 -5.81
C VAL A 211 0.33 -14.64 -6.44
N VAL A 212 -0.89 -14.27 -6.82
CA VAL A 212 -1.22 -12.93 -7.31
C VAL A 212 -2.33 -12.37 -6.44
N VAL A 213 -2.09 -11.22 -5.84
CA VAL A 213 -3.08 -10.44 -5.11
C VAL A 213 -3.46 -9.23 -5.95
N ALA A 214 -4.71 -9.17 -6.37
CA ALA A 214 -5.27 -8.05 -7.11
C ALA A 214 -5.85 -6.98 -6.17
N TYR A 215 -5.71 -5.72 -6.57
CA TYR A 215 -6.28 -4.58 -5.88
C TYR A 215 -6.59 -3.45 -6.87
N ALA A 216 -7.84 -3.01 -6.96
CA ALA A 216 -8.17 -1.80 -7.70
C ALA A 216 -8.00 -0.61 -6.76
N GLN A 217 -6.85 0.05 -6.88
CA GLN A 217 -6.35 1.05 -5.92
C GLN A 217 -5.79 2.31 -6.58
N LEU A 218 -6.09 2.55 -7.86
CA LEU A 218 -5.54 3.68 -8.59
C LEU A 218 -5.97 5.00 -7.92
N GLN A 219 -5.02 5.71 -7.30
CA GLN A 219 -5.22 6.98 -6.59
C GLN A 219 -5.08 8.20 -7.52
N ASN A 220 -5.68 8.14 -8.71
CA ASN A 220 -5.52 9.17 -9.74
C ASN A 220 -6.86 9.64 -10.31
N ASN A 221 -7.75 10.07 -9.43
CA ASN A 221 -9.10 10.52 -9.77
C ASN A 221 -9.91 9.44 -10.53
N CYS A 222 -9.67 8.16 -10.17
CA CYS A 222 -10.15 7.03 -10.97
C CYS A 222 -11.67 6.90 -10.98
N LEU A 223 -12.38 7.45 -9.97
CA LEU A 223 -13.84 7.44 -9.96
C LEU A 223 -14.41 8.20 -11.17
N GLU A 224 -13.84 9.37 -11.44
CA GLU A 224 -14.28 10.28 -12.51
C GLU A 224 -13.83 9.84 -13.91
N THR A 225 -12.85 8.93 -14.01
CA THR A 225 -12.30 8.45 -15.28
C THR A 225 -12.72 7.00 -15.57
N GLU A 226 -12.37 6.06 -14.70
CA GLU A 226 -12.58 4.61 -14.87
C GLU A 226 -13.94 4.13 -14.37
N TYR A 227 -14.53 4.78 -13.35
CA TYR A 227 -15.76 4.29 -12.68
C TYR A 227 -16.99 5.20 -12.82
N THR A 228 -17.03 6.03 -13.86
CA THR A 228 -18.14 6.98 -14.13
C THR A 228 -19.56 6.38 -14.11
N HIS A 229 -19.70 5.09 -14.43
CA HIS A 229 -20.98 4.38 -14.42
C HIS A 229 -21.59 4.22 -13.01
N LEU A 230 -20.75 4.29 -11.98
CA LEU A 230 -21.12 4.17 -10.57
C LEU A 230 -21.60 5.50 -9.95
N HIS A 231 -21.41 6.64 -10.62
CA HIS A 231 -21.82 7.97 -10.09
C HIS A 231 -23.30 8.02 -9.73
N ARG A 232 -24.15 7.30 -10.46
CA ARG A 232 -25.60 7.25 -10.20
C ARG A 232 -25.95 6.63 -8.83
N ASP A 233 -25.01 5.91 -8.23
CA ASP A 233 -25.20 5.22 -6.96
C ASP A 233 -24.61 6.00 -5.77
N ILE A 234 -23.94 7.10 -6.03
CA ILE A 234 -23.24 7.93 -5.05
C ILE A 234 -23.95 9.28 -4.99
N LEU A 235 -24.49 9.63 -3.83
CA LEU A 235 -25.13 10.94 -3.65
C LEU A 235 -24.07 12.02 -3.36
N PRO A 236 -24.31 13.28 -3.75
CA PRO A 236 -23.30 14.34 -3.66
C PRO A 236 -23.06 14.85 -2.24
N ASN A 237 -23.75 14.33 -1.22
CA ASN A 237 -23.79 14.93 0.10
C ASN A 237 -22.44 14.92 0.83
N VAL A 238 -21.61 13.88 0.69
CA VAL A 238 -20.25 13.87 1.28
C VAL A 238 -19.34 14.84 0.53
N LYS A 239 -19.42 14.84 -0.80
CA LYS A 239 -18.66 15.77 -1.65
C LYS A 239 -19.00 17.23 -1.32
N ALA A 240 -20.28 17.57 -1.23
CA ALA A 240 -20.78 18.89 -0.86
C ALA A 240 -20.39 19.28 0.57
N PHE A 241 -20.37 18.31 1.49
CA PHE A 241 -19.89 18.53 2.84
C PHE A 241 -18.40 18.89 2.87
N GLY A 242 -17.55 18.15 2.16
CA GLY A 242 -16.12 18.46 2.06
C GLY A 242 -15.85 19.82 1.41
N GLU A 243 -16.56 20.16 0.33
CA GLU A 243 -16.51 21.48 -0.32
C GLU A 243 -16.77 22.61 0.69
N SER A 244 -17.83 22.46 1.49
CA SER A 244 -18.19 23.45 2.50
C SER A 244 -17.20 23.50 3.68
N VAL A 245 -16.64 22.37 4.09
CA VAL A 245 -15.78 22.28 5.29
C VAL A 245 -14.38 22.77 5.00
N PHE A 246 -13.81 22.40 3.85
CA PHE A 246 -12.44 22.73 3.46
C PHE A 246 -12.35 24.01 2.63
N GLY A 247 -13.48 24.52 2.12
CA GLY A 247 -13.53 25.80 1.40
C GLY A 247 -13.10 25.71 -0.07
N PHE A 248 -13.23 24.53 -0.69
CA PHE A 248 -12.91 24.29 -2.10
C PHE A 248 -14.18 24.06 -2.91
N GLU A 249 -14.18 24.45 -4.19
CA GLU A 249 -15.34 24.27 -5.09
C GLU A 249 -15.61 22.80 -5.46
N LYS A 250 -14.57 21.96 -5.44
CA LYS A 250 -14.65 20.53 -5.74
C LYS A 250 -13.46 19.79 -5.10
N PRO A 251 -13.56 18.46 -4.87
CA PRO A 251 -12.39 17.65 -4.58
C PRO A 251 -11.41 17.69 -5.75
N GLU A 252 -10.13 17.56 -5.45
CA GLU A 252 -9.06 17.46 -6.44
C GLU A 252 -9.00 16.08 -7.08
N ALA A 253 -9.31 15.04 -6.30
CA ALA A 253 -9.47 13.68 -6.78
C ALA A 253 -10.61 12.97 -6.05
N SER A 254 -11.38 12.18 -6.80
CA SER A 254 -12.31 11.19 -6.27
C SER A 254 -11.82 9.80 -6.69
N ASN A 255 -11.62 8.88 -5.75
CA ASN A 255 -11.14 7.53 -6.06
C ASN A 255 -12.11 6.45 -5.63
N PHE A 256 -12.11 5.36 -6.39
CA PHE A 256 -12.84 4.13 -6.12
C PHE A 256 -11.86 3.03 -5.73
N TRP A 257 -12.24 2.24 -4.74
CA TRP A 257 -11.42 1.19 -4.16
C TRP A 257 -12.19 -0.12 -4.15
N VAL A 258 -11.62 -1.17 -4.72
CA VAL A 258 -12.12 -2.53 -4.50
C VAL A 258 -10.98 -3.53 -4.31
N GLY A 259 -11.05 -4.27 -3.22
CA GLY A 259 -10.05 -5.27 -2.86
C GLY A 259 -10.62 -6.40 -2.01
N ILE A 260 -9.71 -7.19 -1.46
CA ILE A 260 -10.00 -8.34 -0.59
C ILE A 260 -9.12 -8.24 0.67
N PRO A 261 -9.30 -9.10 1.69
CA PRO A 261 -8.55 -8.95 2.95
C PRO A 261 -7.03 -9.07 2.82
N ALA A 262 -6.51 -9.66 1.74
CA ALA A 262 -5.09 -9.68 1.45
C ALA A 262 -4.54 -8.38 0.84
N SER A 263 -5.37 -7.49 0.28
CA SER A 263 -4.90 -6.23 -0.27
C SER A 263 -4.70 -5.22 0.88
N VAL A 264 -3.48 -4.72 1.03
CA VAL A 264 -3.05 -3.85 2.13
C VAL A 264 -2.34 -2.63 1.54
N SER A 265 -2.76 -1.44 1.96
CA SER A 265 -1.99 -0.22 1.72
C SER A 265 -0.95 -0.09 2.83
N SER A 266 0.33 -0.09 2.44
CA SER A 266 1.47 0.01 3.36
C SER A 266 1.48 1.33 4.12
N PHE A 267 2.31 1.44 5.15
CA PHE A 267 2.37 2.66 5.95
C PHE A 267 2.91 3.84 5.12
N HIS A 268 2.15 4.93 5.05
CA HIS A 268 2.49 6.14 4.29
C HIS A 268 1.86 7.40 4.92
N GLN A 269 2.14 8.58 4.33
CA GLN A 269 1.52 9.85 4.68
C GLN A 269 1.03 10.53 3.40
N ASP A 270 -0.18 11.07 3.45
CA ASP A 270 -0.72 11.90 2.37
C ASP A 270 -0.75 13.37 2.80
N TRP A 271 -0.60 14.29 1.84
CA TRP A 271 -0.67 15.74 2.07
C TRP A 271 -2.11 16.28 2.04
N VAL A 272 -3.11 15.40 1.92
CA VAL A 272 -4.50 15.76 1.62
C VAL A 272 -5.44 15.66 2.82
N GLU A 273 -6.48 16.48 2.80
CA GLU A 273 -7.66 16.27 3.61
C GLU A 273 -8.54 15.20 2.95
N ASN A 274 -8.69 14.03 3.60
CA ASN A 274 -9.31 12.86 2.99
C ASN A 274 -10.64 12.50 3.66
N LEU A 275 -11.73 12.42 2.89
CA LEU A 275 -13.01 11.85 3.32
C LEU A 275 -13.18 10.46 2.71
N TYR A 276 -12.99 9.42 3.52
CA TYR A 276 -12.94 8.03 3.10
C TYR A 276 -14.20 7.26 3.51
N CYS A 277 -15.07 6.94 2.54
CA CYS A 277 -16.38 6.34 2.74
C CYS A 277 -16.36 4.84 2.45
N VAL A 278 -16.77 4.00 3.42
CA VAL A 278 -16.81 2.54 3.25
C VAL A 278 -18.23 2.09 2.92
N VAL A 279 -18.40 1.41 1.78
CA VAL A 279 -19.71 0.97 1.28
C VAL A 279 -19.95 -0.52 1.58
N ARG A 280 -18.91 -1.35 1.53
CA ARG A 280 -18.96 -2.79 1.81
C ARG A 280 -17.66 -3.24 2.47
N GLY A 281 -17.74 -4.21 3.39
CA GLY A 281 -16.57 -4.65 4.14
C GLY A 281 -16.13 -3.64 5.21
N VAL A 282 -14.96 -3.86 5.78
CA VAL A 282 -14.38 -2.99 6.82
C VAL A 282 -12.97 -2.59 6.41
N LYS A 283 -12.65 -1.30 6.52
CA LYS A 283 -11.30 -0.78 6.40
C LYS A 283 -10.72 -0.58 7.80
N GLU A 284 -9.56 -1.17 8.04
CA GLU A 284 -8.83 -1.10 9.31
C GLU A 284 -7.67 -0.13 9.14
N PHE A 285 -7.81 1.07 9.69
CA PHE A 285 -6.76 2.08 9.69
C PHE A 285 -5.95 2.00 10.97
N ILE A 286 -4.63 1.99 10.83
CA ILE A 286 -3.71 2.33 11.92
C ILE A 286 -3.20 3.72 11.63
N LEU A 287 -3.40 4.65 12.56
CA LEU A 287 -3.11 6.06 12.39
C LEU A 287 -2.05 6.49 13.39
N ILE A 288 -1.00 7.16 12.93
CA ILE A 288 0.01 7.81 13.76
C ILE A 288 -0.06 9.31 13.49
N PRO A 289 -0.12 10.14 14.54
CA PRO A 289 -0.22 11.58 14.34
C PRO A 289 1.04 12.14 13.68
N PRO A 290 0.91 13.26 12.92
CA PRO A 290 2.03 13.83 12.17
C PRO A 290 3.30 14.10 12.98
N TRP A 291 3.15 14.52 14.25
CA TRP A 291 4.28 14.83 15.14
C TRP A 291 5.02 13.59 15.66
N GLU A 292 4.43 12.40 15.57
CA GLU A 292 5.10 11.13 15.88
C GLU A 292 5.70 10.49 14.62
N CYS A 293 5.13 10.75 13.45
CA CYS A 293 5.67 10.29 12.17
C CYS A 293 7.09 10.80 11.87
N VAL A 294 7.52 11.89 12.52
CA VAL A 294 8.90 12.40 12.43
C VAL A 294 9.93 11.45 13.05
N PHE A 295 9.51 10.54 13.94
CA PHE A 295 10.37 9.52 14.53
C PHE A 295 10.47 8.25 13.68
N LEU A 296 9.64 8.14 12.63
CA LEU A 296 9.67 7.00 11.72
C LEU A 296 10.80 7.17 10.70
N PRO A 297 11.61 6.12 10.46
CA PRO A 297 12.70 6.20 9.49
C PRO A 297 12.15 6.34 8.07
N LYS A 298 12.71 7.30 7.32
CA LYS A 298 12.38 7.54 5.90
C LYS A 298 13.63 7.43 5.02
N PRO A 299 14.27 6.25 4.94
CA PRO A 299 15.47 6.10 4.13
C PRO A 299 15.14 6.32 2.64
N THR A 300 16.07 6.95 1.93
CA THR A 300 16.07 6.95 0.47
C THR A 300 16.56 5.59 -0.03
N VAL A 301 15.67 4.83 -0.67
CA VAL A 301 15.95 3.49 -1.20
C VAL A 301 15.73 3.46 -2.72
N PRO A 302 16.36 2.52 -3.46
CA PRO A 302 16.06 2.31 -4.87
C PRO A 302 14.59 1.93 -5.06
N ALA A 303 14.00 2.34 -6.18
CA ALA A 303 12.67 1.91 -6.58
C ALA A 303 12.71 0.85 -7.69
N ALA A 304 11.70 -0.01 -7.69
CA ALA A 304 11.48 -1.01 -8.72
C ALA A 304 10.01 -1.38 -8.80
N ARG A 305 9.62 -2.10 -9.84
CA ARG A 305 8.29 -2.70 -9.96
C ARG A 305 8.37 -4.21 -10.00
N PHE A 306 7.29 -4.87 -9.60
CA PHE A 306 7.09 -6.27 -9.96
C PHE A 306 6.92 -6.35 -11.50
N GLY A 307 7.79 -7.09 -12.18
CA GLY A 307 7.66 -7.39 -13.60
C GLY A 307 6.67 -8.51 -13.84
N LEU A 308 5.98 -8.52 -14.98
CA LEU A 308 5.13 -9.64 -15.41
C LEU A 308 5.80 -10.34 -16.59
N ASP A 309 6.00 -11.64 -16.48
CA ASP A 309 6.49 -12.47 -17.58
C ASP A 309 5.39 -12.56 -18.63
N LYS A 310 5.56 -11.82 -19.72
CA LYS A 310 4.58 -11.77 -20.82
C LYS A 310 4.38 -13.12 -21.51
N SER A 311 5.40 -13.96 -21.54
CA SER A 311 5.36 -15.28 -22.21
C SER A 311 4.63 -16.32 -21.37
N ALA A 312 4.75 -16.24 -20.04
CA ALA A 312 4.09 -17.14 -19.09
C ALA A 312 2.72 -16.64 -18.63
N SER A 313 2.43 -15.35 -18.83
CA SER A 313 1.14 -14.74 -18.49
C SER A 313 0.12 -14.90 -19.62
N GLY A 314 -1.08 -15.38 -19.26
CA GLY A 314 -2.23 -15.46 -20.15
C GLY A 314 -3.02 -14.16 -20.15
N PHE A 315 -2.67 -13.24 -21.05
CA PHE A 315 -3.51 -12.07 -21.36
C PHE A 315 -4.67 -12.52 -22.26
N CYS A 316 -5.69 -13.16 -21.70
CA CYS A 316 -6.88 -13.48 -22.49
C CYS A 316 -7.62 -12.19 -22.88
N ARG A 317 -7.59 -11.85 -24.18
CA ARG A 317 -8.57 -10.98 -24.83
C ARG A 317 -9.24 -11.74 -25.97
N ALA A 318 -9.98 -12.80 -25.65
CA ALA A 318 -10.90 -13.39 -26.63
C ALA A 318 -12.09 -12.44 -26.82
N SER A 319 -12.63 -12.35 -28.04
CA SER A 319 -13.72 -11.45 -28.38
C SER A 319 -14.90 -11.54 -27.39
N ALA A 320 -15.64 -10.45 -27.23
CA ALA A 320 -16.72 -10.24 -26.26
C ALA A 320 -17.86 -11.30 -26.24
N ALA A 321 -17.77 -12.33 -27.09
CA ALA A 321 -18.74 -13.39 -27.28
C ALA A 321 -18.42 -14.72 -26.54
N ALA A 322 -17.21 -14.95 -26.03
CA ALA A 322 -16.92 -16.20 -25.31
C ALA A 322 -17.22 -16.08 -23.81
N ALA A 323 -18.34 -16.65 -23.38
CA ALA A 323 -18.71 -16.78 -21.96
C ALA A 323 -17.75 -17.67 -21.13
N ASP A 324 -16.78 -18.32 -21.80
CA ASP A 324 -15.77 -19.24 -21.22
C ASP A 324 -14.32 -18.78 -21.51
N ALA A 325 -14.06 -17.47 -21.63
CA ALA A 325 -12.69 -16.97 -21.72
C ALA A 325 -11.87 -17.47 -20.51
N ARG A 326 -10.74 -18.12 -20.75
CA ARG A 326 -9.91 -18.71 -19.67
C ARG A 326 -9.61 -17.63 -18.62
N PRO A 327 -9.61 -17.97 -17.32
CA PRO A 327 -9.25 -17.01 -16.27
C PRO A 327 -7.88 -16.41 -16.60
N LEU A 328 -7.76 -15.09 -16.44
CA LEU A 328 -6.49 -14.40 -16.53
C LEU A 328 -5.49 -15.07 -15.57
N HIS A 329 -4.30 -15.35 -16.07
CA HIS A 329 -3.21 -15.90 -15.28
C HIS A 329 -1.99 -15.03 -15.48
N PHE A 330 -1.41 -14.56 -14.38
CA PHE A 330 -0.25 -13.69 -14.39
C PHE A 330 0.89 -14.37 -13.65
N VAL A 331 2.09 -14.28 -14.22
CA VAL A 331 3.33 -14.78 -13.62
C VAL A 331 4.27 -13.60 -13.48
N PHE A 332 4.81 -13.40 -12.28
CA PHE A 332 5.80 -12.36 -12.06
C PHE A 332 7.16 -12.77 -12.62
N GLU A 333 7.96 -11.81 -13.04
CA GLU A 333 9.38 -12.03 -13.33
C GLU A 333 10.12 -12.42 -12.04
N PRO A 334 11.14 -13.28 -12.11
CA PRO A 334 11.87 -13.76 -10.92
C PRO A 334 12.88 -12.75 -10.36
N PHE A 335 12.81 -11.48 -10.78
CA PHE A 335 13.70 -10.38 -10.37
C PHE A 335 12.97 -9.03 -10.43
N PRO A 336 13.44 -8.00 -9.70
CA PRO A 336 12.82 -6.68 -9.71
C PRO A 336 13.17 -5.90 -10.98
N ALA A 337 12.19 -5.21 -11.56
CA ALA A 337 12.40 -4.29 -12.67
C ALA A 337 12.67 -2.87 -12.15
N LYS A 338 13.95 -2.51 -11.99
CA LYS A 338 14.38 -1.19 -11.50
C LYS A 338 14.24 -0.11 -12.56
N ASP A 339 13.83 1.08 -12.14
CA ASP A 339 13.73 2.29 -12.97
C ASP A 339 14.89 3.29 -12.73
N ARG A 340 15.84 2.93 -11.85
CA ARG A 340 16.99 3.77 -11.40
C ARG A 340 16.58 5.02 -10.63
N THR A 341 15.34 5.10 -10.18
CA THR A 341 14.92 6.15 -9.27
C THR A 341 15.16 5.73 -7.83
N THR A 342 15.17 6.71 -6.94
CA THR A 342 15.19 6.47 -5.49
C THR A 342 14.05 7.21 -4.84
N VAL A 343 13.43 6.59 -3.84
CA VAL A 343 12.26 7.14 -3.15
C VAL A 343 12.58 7.21 -1.65
N PRO A 344 12.39 8.37 -0.99
CA PRO A 344 12.30 8.41 0.46
C PRO A 344 10.96 7.81 0.88
N TRP A 345 10.98 6.71 1.63
CA TRP A 345 9.75 6.04 2.05
C TRP A 345 9.77 5.60 3.51
N ILE A 346 8.61 5.57 4.16
CA ILE A 346 8.48 5.14 5.54
C ILE A 346 8.81 3.64 5.65
N ASP A 347 9.86 3.35 6.38
CA ASP A 347 10.36 2.02 6.63
C ASP A 347 9.86 1.50 7.99
N PHE A 348 8.54 1.29 8.05
CA PHE A 348 7.84 0.88 9.25
C PHE A 348 6.55 0.14 8.86
N ASP A 349 6.26 -0.98 9.52
CA ASP A 349 5.00 -1.69 9.38
C ASP A 349 4.52 -2.15 10.75
N ILE A 350 3.22 -2.03 10.99
CA ILE A 350 2.56 -2.41 12.23
C ILE A 350 1.18 -2.95 11.88
N THR A 351 0.63 -3.86 12.67
CA THR A 351 -0.72 -4.39 12.45
C THR A 351 -1.64 -4.03 13.61
N ALA A 352 -2.96 -4.01 13.40
CA ALA A 352 -3.89 -3.71 14.48
C ALA A 352 -3.76 -4.71 15.63
N ALA A 353 -3.55 -6.00 15.30
CA ALA A 353 -3.28 -7.03 16.28
C ALA A 353 -2.04 -6.74 17.16
N MET A 354 -0.98 -6.15 16.59
CA MET A 354 0.19 -5.71 17.36
C MET A 354 -0.15 -4.54 18.27
N CYS A 355 -0.88 -3.54 17.77
CA CYS A 355 -1.34 -2.40 18.58
C CYS A 355 -2.22 -2.84 19.74
N GLU A 356 -3.14 -3.77 19.52
CA GLU A 356 -4.04 -4.32 20.54
C GLU A 356 -3.27 -5.07 21.62
N ALA A 357 -2.32 -5.94 21.23
CA ALA A 357 -1.48 -6.66 22.17
C ALA A 357 -0.62 -5.71 23.03
N ASP A 358 -0.08 -4.65 22.43
CA ASP A 358 0.68 -3.62 23.15
C ASP A 358 -0.20 -2.83 24.12
N ALA A 359 -1.44 -2.50 23.74
CA ALA A 359 -2.40 -1.83 24.61
C ALA A 359 -2.82 -2.70 25.81
N GLU A 360 -3.07 -3.99 25.59
CA GLU A 360 -3.34 -4.95 26.66
C GLU A 360 -2.16 -5.06 27.64
N ALA A 361 -0.94 -5.16 27.12
CA ALA A 361 0.27 -5.20 27.94
C ALA A 361 0.48 -3.90 28.73
N ALA A 362 0.19 -2.73 28.14
CA ALA A 362 0.26 -1.44 28.82
C ALA A 362 -0.78 -1.33 29.95
N ASN A 363 -2.02 -1.74 29.70
CA ASN A 363 -3.08 -1.78 30.71
C ASN A 363 -2.72 -2.71 31.88
N ALA A 364 -2.15 -3.88 31.60
CA ALA A 364 -1.70 -4.81 32.65
C ALA A 364 -0.61 -4.18 33.54
N ARG A 365 0.34 -3.43 32.96
CA ARG A 365 1.38 -2.70 33.72
C ARG A 365 0.78 -1.57 34.57
N TYR A 366 -0.21 -0.84 34.03
CA TYR A 366 -0.90 0.21 34.77
C TYR A 366 -1.63 -0.36 35.99
N GLN A 367 -2.37 -1.47 35.82
CA GLN A 367 -3.06 -2.15 36.92
C GLN A 367 -2.10 -2.68 37.99
N GLN A 368 -0.93 -3.21 37.59
CA GLN A 368 0.10 -3.62 38.55
C GLN A 368 0.68 -2.44 39.33
N LYS A 369 0.81 -1.27 38.69
CA LYS A 369 1.30 -0.06 39.34
C LYS A 369 0.27 0.51 40.33
N GLU A 370 -1.01 0.56 39.96
CA GLU A 370 -2.08 0.93 40.92
C GLU A 370 -2.09 0.00 42.14
N GLN A 371 -1.98 -1.32 41.93
CA GLN A 371 -1.93 -2.27 43.06
C GLN A 371 -0.70 -2.09 43.96
N HIS A 372 0.43 -1.65 43.38
CA HIS A 372 1.65 -1.38 44.13
C HIS A 372 1.59 -0.03 44.86
N ASP A 373 0.99 0.99 44.24
CA ASP A 373 0.80 2.32 44.82
C ASP A 373 -0.27 2.27 45.94
N ASP A 374 -1.32 1.46 45.80
CA ASP A 374 -2.32 1.19 46.86
C ASP A 374 -1.68 0.41 48.04
N ALA A 375 -0.81 -0.56 47.76
CA ALA A 375 -0.09 -1.30 48.79
C ALA A 375 0.96 -0.44 49.53
N ALA A 376 1.55 0.54 48.85
CA ALA A 376 2.46 1.51 49.46
C ALA A 376 1.69 2.51 50.34
N HIS A 377 0.49 2.93 49.93
CA HIS A 377 -0.34 3.86 50.69
C HIS A 377 -0.89 3.26 52.00
N GLU A 378 -1.07 1.94 52.08
CA GLU A 378 -1.41 1.24 53.33
C GLU A 378 -0.23 1.10 54.31
N THR A 379 1.00 1.39 53.88
CA THR A 379 2.22 1.32 54.73
C THR A 379 2.78 2.67 55.18
N GLU A 380 2.27 3.79 54.68
CA GLU A 380 2.73 5.16 55.01
C GLU A 380 1.74 5.95 55.91
N GLU A 381 0.93 5.28 56.73
CA GLU A 381 0.36 5.94 57.93
C GLU A 381 1.38 5.88 59.09
N GLY A 382 2.43 6.68 58.98
CA GLY A 382 3.34 6.93 60.09
C GLY A 382 4.77 7.23 59.67
N GLU A 383 5.07 8.52 59.46
CA GLU A 383 6.26 9.24 59.92
C GLU A 383 6.44 10.52 59.09
N ASP A 384 5.82 11.62 59.54
CA ASP A 384 6.24 12.98 59.20
C ASP A 384 7.57 13.27 59.92
N ASP A 385 8.63 13.59 59.17
CA ASP A 385 9.49 14.78 59.35
C ASP A 385 10.78 14.66 58.50
N ASP A 386 11.24 15.80 57.94
CA ASP A 386 12.52 16.03 57.23
C ASP A 386 12.59 15.92 55.67
N GLU A 387 11.57 16.41 54.94
CA GLU A 387 11.60 16.49 53.46
C GLU A 387 12.28 17.77 52.87
N ALA A 388 12.77 18.69 53.70
CA ALA A 388 13.31 19.97 53.23
C ALA A 388 14.83 19.93 52.89
N ALA A 389 15.59 18.96 53.41
CA ALA A 389 17.04 18.89 53.20
C ALA A 389 17.47 18.10 51.95
N ALA A 390 16.64 17.14 51.50
CA ALA A 390 16.96 16.26 50.37
C ALA A 390 16.90 16.99 49.00
N ASN A 391 15.93 17.89 48.83
CA ASN A 391 15.72 18.61 47.55
C ASN A 391 16.85 19.60 47.21
N GLY A 392 17.56 20.13 48.21
CA GLY A 392 18.69 21.03 48.00
C GLY A 392 19.97 20.36 47.50
N VAL A 393 20.11 19.04 47.71
CA VAL A 393 21.27 18.24 47.26
C VAL A 393 21.06 17.76 45.82
N VAL A 394 19.83 17.36 45.47
CA VAL A 394 19.47 16.86 44.14
C VAL A 394 19.64 17.95 43.06
N MET A 395 19.19 19.18 43.33
CA MET A 395 19.34 20.27 42.35
C MET A 395 20.79 20.70 42.14
N ARG A 396 21.64 20.57 43.16
CA ARG A 396 23.05 20.95 43.07
C ARG A 396 23.85 19.93 42.24
N GLU A 397 23.48 18.66 42.34
CA GLU A 397 24.05 17.57 41.53
C GLU A 397 23.55 17.63 40.07
N LEU A 398 22.29 18.02 39.85
CA LEU A 398 21.73 18.19 38.51
C LEU A 398 22.40 19.33 37.73
N MET A 399 22.61 20.48 38.38
CA MET A 399 23.28 21.64 37.75
C MET A 399 24.73 21.32 37.38
N LYS A 400 25.43 20.55 38.22
CA LYS A 400 26.81 20.14 37.95
C LYS A 400 26.93 19.24 36.71
N ARG A 401 25.95 18.36 36.47
CA ARG A 401 25.90 17.49 35.28
C ARG A 401 25.58 18.26 33.99
N VAL A 402 24.80 19.33 34.08
CA VAL A 402 24.51 20.22 32.94
C VAL A 402 25.76 21.01 32.53
N ASP A 403 26.53 21.52 33.49
CA ASP A 403 27.79 22.22 33.23
C ASP A 403 28.87 21.29 32.64
N GLU A 404 28.95 20.04 33.12
CA GLU A 404 29.86 19.02 32.58
C GLU A 404 29.48 18.57 31.16
N ALA A 405 28.19 18.55 30.83
CA ALA A 405 27.69 18.26 29.48
C ALA A 405 27.98 19.41 28.49
N ALA A 406 27.87 20.66 28.94
CA ALA A 406 28.17 21.85 28.15
C ALA A 406 29.67 21.98 27.80
N ALA A 407 30.57 21.39 28.59
CA ALA A 407 32.02 21.44 28.38
C ALA A 407 32.54 20.41 27.34
N ARG A 408 31.72 19.44 26.90
CA ARG A 408 32.12 18.42 25.92
C ARG A 408 31.89 18.90 24.49
N LYS A 409 32.96 19.25 23.77
CA LYS A 409 32.90 19.48 22.32
C LYS A 409 32.50 18.18 21.59
N PRO A 410 31.55 18.21 20.64
CA PRO A 410 31.09 17.00 19.97
C PRO A 410 32.20 16.49 19.05
N LYS A 411 32.66 15.26 19.29
CA LYS A 411 33.43 14.50 18.29
C LYS A 411 32.42 13.76 17.42
N LEU A 412 32.42 14.10 16.13
CA LEU A 412 31.64 13.41 15.11
C LEU A 412 32.13 11.95 15.02
N GLN A 413 31.36 11.02 15.58
CA GLN A 413 31.53 9.58 15.35
C GLN A 413 30.48 9.14 14.34
N THR A 414 30.91 8.41 13.32
CA THR A 414 30.05 7.69 12.38
C THR A 414 29.12 6.75 13.15
N PRO A 415 27.80 6.69 12.88
CA PRO A 415 26.90 5.85 13.64
C PRO A 415 27.13 4.38 13.28
N ALA A 416 27.39 3.55 14.29
CA ALA A 416 27.18 2.12 14.20
C ALA A 416 25.68 1.82 14.08
N ALA A 417 25.33 0.71 13.41
CA ALA A 417 23.95 0.26 13.31
C ALA A 417 23.29 0.18 14.70
N PRO A 418 22.01 0.57 14.82
CA PRO A 418 21.34 0.60 16.10
C PRO A 418 21.17 -0.82 16.67
N PRO A 419 21.34 -1.01 17.99
CA PRO A 419 21.09 -2.31 18.62
C PRO A 419 19.61 -2.72 18.49
N PRO A 420 19.29 -4.02 18.53
CA PRO A 420 17.92 -4.55 18.36
C PRO A 420 16.92 -4.04 19.42
N ASP A 421 17.40 -3.45 20.52
CA ASP A 421 16.57 -2.78 21.51
C ASP A 421 15.98 -1.45 21.02
N GLN A 422 16.47 -0.87 19.92
CA GLN A 422 15.98 0.41 19.41
C GLN A 422 14.65 0.33 18.67
N GLU A 423 14.41 -0.70 17.87
CA GLU A 423 13.15 -0.84 17.12
C GLU A 423 11.99 -1.10 18.09
N GLU A 424 12.20 -2.00 19.05
CA GLU A 424 11.28 -2.23 20.16
C GLU A 424 11.07 -0.96 21.02
N ARG A 425 12.12 -0.15 21.23
CA ARG A 425 11.99 1.16 21.91
C ARG A 425 11.26 2.22 21.08
N ARG A 426 11.41 2.22 19.76
CA ARG A 426 10.70 3.16 18.86
C ARG A 426 9.21 2.89 18.90
N HIS A 427 8.81 1.61 18.81
CA HIS A 427 7.40 1.21 18.93
C HIS A 427 6.81 1.64 20.29
N ARG A 428 7.60 1.56 21.38
CA ARG A 428 7.20 2.00 22.73
C ARG A 428 7.00 3.52 22.90
N CYS A 429 7.40 4.35 21.92
CA CYS A 429 7.20 5.80 21.94
C CYS A 429 6.07 6.28 21.01
N LEU A 430 5.46 5.38 20.23
CA LEU A 430 4.36 5.69 19.32
C LEU A 430 3.03 5.44 20.01
N HIS A 431 2.02 6.25 19.69
CA HIS A 431 0.65 6.12 20.18
C HIS A 431 -0.30 5.89 18.99
N PRO A 432 -0.25 4.72 18.35
CA PRO A 432 -1.10 4.43 17.22
C PRO A 432 -2.58 4.40 17.62
N LEU A 433 -3.43 5.01 16.79
CA LEU A 433 -4.88 4.88 16.88
C LEU A 433 -5.33 3.80 15.89
N VAL A 434 -6.20 2.90 16.32
CA VAL A 434 -6.83 1.90 15.45
C VAL A 434 -8.27 2.33 15.17
N ALA A 435 -8.63 2.45 13.89
CA ALA A 435 -9.97 2.82 13.45
C ALA A 435 -10.52 1.80 12.46
N ASN A 436 -11.59 1.12 12.87
CA ASN A 436 -12.35 0.20 12.01
C ASN A 436 -13.54 0.91 11.40
N VAL A 437 -13.42 1.30 10.13
CA VAL A 437 -14.44 2.03 9.37
C VAL A 437 -15.34 1.02 8.66
N ARG A 438 -16.60 0.99 9.07
CA ARG A 438 -17.62 0.01 8.65
C ARG A 438 -18.49 0.52 7.50
N PRO A 439 -19.28 -0.36 6.86
CA PRO A 439 -20.23 0.07 5.83
C PRO A 439 -21.18 1.16 6.37
N GLY A 440 -21.31 2.27 5.65
CA GLY A 440 -22.13 3.42 6.06
C GLY A 440 -21.34 4.54 6.72
N GLU A 441 -20.10 4.28 7.14
CA GLU A 441 -19.23 5.22 7.83
C GLU A 441 -18.27 5.94 6.87
N THR A 442 -17.95 7.18 7.22
CA THR A 442 -16.94 7.99 6.53
C THR A 442 -15.86 8.40 7.52
N LEU A 443 -14.60 8.03 7.27
CA LEU A 443 -13.46 8.54 8.01
C LEU A 443 -13.04 9.90 7.45
N TYR A 444 -12.99 10.92 8.29
CA TYR A 444 -12.17 12.09 8.04
C TYR A 444 -10.75 11.79 8.50
N LEU A 445 -9.82 11.73 7.54
CA LEU A 445 -8.40 11.56 7.76
C LEU A 445 -7.69 12.87 7.38
N PRO A 446 -7.16 13.63 8.36
CA PRO A 446 -6.49 14.88 8.08
C PRO A 446 -5.17 14.68 7.33
N ALA A 447 -4.74 15.73 6.63
CA ALA A 447 -3.43 15.75 5.99
C ALA A 447 -2.31 15.43 6.99
N MET A 448 -1.26 14.76 6.49
CA MET A 448 -0.03 14.36 7.17
C MET A 448 -0.16 13.27 8.23
N TRP A 449 -1.35 12.71 8.47
CA TRP A 449 -1.46 11.54 9.34
C TRP A 449 -0.78 10.33 8.70
N GLY A 450 0.16 9.72 9.41
CA GLY A 450 0.76 8.46 9.01
C GLY A 450 -0.27 7.37 9.13
N HIS A 451 -0.43 6.55 8.10
CA HIS A 451 -1.45 5.53 8.11
C HIS A 451 -1.10 4.29 7.31
N ARG A 452 -1.58 3.15 7.81
CA ARG A 452 -1.60 1.86 7.13
C ARG A 452 -3.04 1.38 7.07
N VAL A 453 -3.44 0.78 5.95
CA VAL A 453 -4.83 0.36 5.73
C VAL A 453 -4.89 -1.14 5.46
N GLY A 454 -5.35 -1.88 6.47
CA GLY A 454 -5.82 -3.25 6.33
C GLY A 454 -7.31 -3.27 5.98
N GLN A 455 -7.84 -4.47 5.73
CA GLN A 455 -9.27 -4.64 5.46
C GLN A 455 -9.75 -6.06 5.71
N HIS A 456 -11.03 -6.20 6.00
CA HIS A 456 -11.66 -7.51 6.18
C HIS A 456 -13.15 -7.47 5.80
N ALA A 457 -13.75 -8.65 5.66
CA ALA A 457 -15.19 -8.77 5.41
C ALA A 457 -16.01 -8.22 6.58
N ASP A 458 -17.18 -7.65 6.28
CA ASP A 458 -18.15 -7.24 7.29
C ASP A 458 -18.99 -8.42 7.81
N ASP A 459 -19.79 -8.19 8.85
CA ASP A 459 -20.63 -9.22 9.47
C ASP A 459 -21.63 -9.87 8.50
N THR A 460 -22.07 -9.14 7.48
CA THR A 460 -23.02 -9.67 6.50
C THR A 460 -22.34 -10.70 5.61
N ASP A 461 -21.17 -10.37 5.10
CA ASP A 461 -20.37 -11.27 4.26
C ASP A 461 -19.83 -12.44 5.08
N ILE A 462 -19.36 -12.21 6.31
CA ILE A 462 -18.94 -13.27 7.25
C ILE A 462 -20.08 -14.27 7.48
N ARG A 463 -21.29 -13.79 7.80
CA ARG A 463 -22.46 -14.65 8.01
C ARG A 463 -22.89 -15.40 6.75
N ALA A 464 -22.84 -14.76 5.59
CA ALA A 464 -23.16 -15.42 4.32
C ALA A 464 -22.20 -16.57 4.02
N ARG A 465 -20.90 -16.37 4.22
CA ARG A 465 -19.88 -17.42 4.04
C ARG A 465 -20.01 -18.54 5.08
N ALA A 466 -20.36 -18.20 6.33
CA ALA A 466 -20.61 -19.21 7.37
C ALA A 466 -21.81 -20.10 7.01
N ARG A 467 -22.92 -19.53 6.54
CA ARG A 467 -24.10 -20.29 6.07
C ARG A 467 -23.76 -21.23 4.92
N TRP A 468 -23.00 -20.73 3.93
CA TRP A 468 -22.55 -21.54 2.80
C TRP A 468 -21.71 -22.76 3.24
N ARG A 469 -20.79 -22.57 4.21
CA ARG A 469 -19.98 -23.68 4.76
C ARG A 469 -20.82 -24.75 5.44
N VAL A 470 -21.87 -24.35 6.17
CA VAL A 470 -22.78 -25.30 6.82
C VAL A 470 -23.62 -26.05 5.78
N GLY A 471 -24.12 -25.36 4.75
CA GLY A 471 -24.85 -25.98 3.63
C GLY A 471 -24.04 -27.05 2.89
N GLN A 472 -22.78 -26.75 2.58
CA GLN A 472 -21.83 -27.69 1.97
C GLN A 472 -21.63 -28.98 2.80
N GLN A 473 -21.47 -28.86 4.12
CA GLN A 473 -21.31 -30.02 5.01
C GLN A 473 -22.55 -30.92 5.07
N GLN A 474 -23.75 -30.34 4.90
CA GLN A 474 -25.01 -31.09 4.86
C GLN A 474 -25.25 -31.74 3.48
N GLN A 475 -24.88 -31.09 2.38
CA GLN A 475 -25.03 -31.61 1.02
C GLN A 475 -24.04 -32.74 0.69
N GLN A 476 -22.81 -32.72 1.24
CA GLN A 476 -21.88 -33.85 1.10
C GLN A 476 -22.43 -35.17 1.66
N GLN A 477 -23.43 -35.12 2.55
CA GLN A 477 -24.12 -36.31 3.06
C GLN A 477 -25.28 -36.77 2.17
N GLN A 478 -25.72 -35.96 1.19
CA GLN A 478 -26.94 -36.21 0.38
C GLN A 478 -26.71 -36.26 -1.14
N GLN A 479 -25.49 -36.09 -1.65
CA GLN A 479 -25.17 -36.12 -3.10
C GLN A 479 -26.08 -35.18 -3.94
N GLU A 480 -26.37 -33.99 -3.43
CA GLU A 480 -27.14 -32.97 -4.17
C GLU A 480 -26.23 -31.89 -4.78
N LYS A 481 -26.81 -31.18 -5.76
CA LYS A 481 -26.18 -30.19 -6.67
C LYS A 481 -25.27 -29.18 -5.96
N GLU A 482 -24.11 -28.87 -6.55
CA GLU A 482 -23.20 -27.80 -6.10
C GLU A 482 -23.92 -26.46 -5.93
N GLU A 483 -23.96 -25.96 -4.70
CA GLU A 483 -24.39 -24.60 -4.38
C GLU A 483 -23.38 -23.57 -4.91
N ALA A 484 -23.87 -22.40 -5.36
CA ALA A 484 -23.03 -21.31 -5.86
C ALA A 484 -21.94 -20.94 -4.84
N ALA A 485 -20.72 -20.65 -5.31
CA ALA A 485 -19.56 -20.31 -4.47
C ALA A 485 -19.90 -19.21 -3.43
N PRO A 486 -19.24 -19.20 -2.25
CA PRO A 486 -19.54 -18.20 -1.23
C PRO A 486 -19.22 -16.81 -1.77
N PRO A 487 -19.97 -15.76 -1.38
CA PRO A 487 -19.68 -14.41 -1.82
C PRO A 487 -18.25 -14.04 -1.45
N LEU A 488 -17.58 -13.35 -2.38
CA LEU A 488 -16.22 -12.88 -2.15
C LEU A 488 -16.23 -11.92 -0.95
N PRO A 489 -15.20 -11.97 -0.08
CA PRO A 489 -15.05 -11.02 1.02
C PRO A 489 -14.59 -9.66 0.47
N LEU A 490 -15.41 -9.04 -0.37
CA LEU A 490 -15.08 -7.80 -1.05
C LEU A 490 -15.15 -6.62 -0.09
N ILE A 491 -14.21 -5.70 -0.24
CA ILE A 491 -14.19 -4.43 0.47
C ILE A 491 -14.22 -3.34 -0.58
N VAL A 492 -15.21 -2.46 -0.47
CA VAL A 492 -15.47 -1.39 -1.44
C VAL A 492 -15.56 -0.06 -0.72
N ALA A 493 -14.82 0.92 -1.21
CA ALA A 493 -14.80 2.25 -0.65
C ALA A 493 -14.68 3.32 -1.74
N VAL A 494 -15.07 4.54 -1.40
CA VAL A 494 -14.89 5.74 -2.21
C VAL A 494 -14.26 6.79 -1.32
N ASN A 495 -13.31 7.55 -1.84
CA ASN A 495 -12.76 8.66 -1.09
C ASN A 495 -12.63 9.93 -1.93
N TYR A 496 -12.59 11.07 -1.23
CA TYR A 496 -12.45 12.39 -1.80
C TYR A 496 -11.25 13.09 -1.17
N TRP A 497 -10.35 13.59 -2.01
CA TRP A 497 -9.20 14.38 -1.60
C TRP A 497 -9.45 15.86 -1.83
N TYR A 498 -9.18 16.64 -0.79
CA TYR A 498 -9.21 18.10 -0.79
C TYR A 498 -7.84 18.62 -0.38
N ASP A 499 -7.48 19.79 -0.87
CA ASP A 499 -6.23 20.49 -0.55
C ASP A 499 -4.98 19.63 -0.78
N MET A 500 -4.65 19.34 -2.04
CA MET A 500 -3.31 18.85 -2.41
C MET A 500 -2.28 19.99 -2.42
N SER A 501 -2.71 21.23 -2.19
CA SER A 501 -1.79 22.35 -2.21
C SER A 501 -0.92 22.30 -0.95
N PHE A 502 0.40 22.35 -1.11
CA PHE A 502 1.40 22.33 -0.02
C PHE A 502 1.30 23.54 0.94
N VAL A 503 0.19 24.29 0.91
CA VAL A 503 -0.10 25.45 1.75
C VAL A 503 -0.89 25.08 3.01
N ASN A 504 -1.31 23.82 3.17
CA ASN A 504 -1.91 23.34 4.42
C ASN A 504 -0.95 23.68 5.60
N PRO A 505 -1.40 24.40 6.64
CA PRO A 505 -0.52 24.85 7.72
C PRO A 505 0.27 23.72 8.39
N SER A 506 -0.29 22.51 8.45
CA SER A 506 0.38 21.33 9.02
C SER A 506 1.56 20.90 8.14
N VAL A 507 1.37 20.92 6.82
CA VAL A 507 2.41 20.63 5.82
C VAL A 507 3.48 21.73 5.85
N VAL A 508 3.08 23.00 5.83
CA VAL A 508 4.00 24.15 5.87
C VAL A 508 4.84 24.13 7.14
N LEU A 509 4.25 23.92 8.31
CA LEU A 509 4.98 23.86 9.58
C LEU A 509 6.03 22.74 9.56
N LEU A 510 5.64 21.53 9.15
CA LEU A 510 6.60 20.42 9.06
C LEU A 510 7.72 20.70 8.06
N ASN A 511 7.43 21.39 6.95
CA ASN A 511 8.44 21.80 5.98
C ASN A 511 9.40 22.85 6.55
N GLU A 512 8.87 23.91 7.16
CA GLU A 512 9.66 25.01 7.75
C GLU A 512 10.57 24.52 8.89
N PHE A 513 10.15 23.50 9.64
CA PHE A 513 10.99 22.87 10.66
C PHE A 513 11.98 21.83 10.11
N GLY A 514 12.03 21.62 8.79
CA GLY A 514 12.88 20.61 8.15
C GLY A 514 12.51 19.17 8.51
N LEU A 515 11.25 18.94 8.88
CA LEU A 515 10.69 17.63 9.27
C LEU A 515 9.98 16.94 8.10
N LEU A 516 9.72 17.66 7.01
CA LEU A 516 9.49 17.11 5.69
C LEU A 516 10.85 17.07 4.96
N LEU A 517 11.25 15.88 4.54
CA LEU A 517 12.45 15.65 3.73
C LEU A 517 12.08 15.62 2.25
#